data_AF-A0A378JE36-F1
#
_entry.id   AF-A0A378JE36-F1
#
_cell.length_a   1.000
_cell.length_b   1.000
_cell.length_c   1.000
_cell.angle_alpha   90.00
_cell.angle_beta   90.00
_cell.angle_gamma   90.00
#
_symmetry.space_group_name_H-M   'P 1'
#
loop_
_entity.id
_entity.type
_entity.pdbx_description
1 polymer ?
#
loop_
_entity_poly.entity_id
_entity_poly.type
_entity_poly.pdbx_seq_one_letter_code
_entity_poly.pdbx_strand_id
1 'polypeptide(L)'
;MSYRINNPGGGDCGFYAFAIGLIHVIQQEYYSSSNSKTFNLWKKEGLGMDLQDILAIDLDWLACLPHSYKKDQLLALQMSLRNITVNANKEDLLNRIYVELTSEEKQTKIEGSPVYGKFMELVQFYLRKHSSLERISQYNELALSPEVLQLAQKTAHSLLPMLRGQPFDKAQKIENSYVKETLVLDVLSINGRNPHSVILNGIEQIRRRGRWATHSDLNEIADRLKVNLHVVGQINGTPTPGYPTITLNNESNAHWTTFVEQLFEQKPRVSAQQITEGSKVVSSRKPEKTNHETLTHSTKVERASNTPQENYKQHLDSLFETTKNQRFFTTPVQSKIDVHAIDNARALATESDQSFATRLQEAELRLIWAN
;
A
#
# COMPACT_ATOMS: atom_id res chain seq x y z
N MET A 1 23.57 -14.95 0.73
CA MET A 1 23.27 -13.53 1.08
C MET A 1 21.80 -13.32 0.76
N SER A 2 21.03 -12.67 1.63
CA SER A 2 19.64 -12.31 1.34
C SER A 2 19.57 -10.96 0.62
N TYR A 3 18.81 -10.87 -0.46
CA TYR A 3 18.60 -9.64 -1.22
C TYR A 3 17.35 -8.92 -0.73
N ARG A 4 17.46 -7.61 -0.45
CA ARG A 4 16.32 -6.75 -0.11
C ARG A 4 15.70 -6.19 -1.38
N ILE A 5 14.43 -6.49 -1.63
CA ILE A 5 13.66 -5.95 -2.74
C ILE A 5 12.66 -4.91 -2.22
N ASN A 6 12.82 -3.67 -2.70
CA ASN A 6 11.91 -2.58 -2.42
C ASN A 6 10.68 -2.62 -3.36
N ASN A 7 9.72 -1.73 -3.17
CA ASN A 7 8.48 -1.71 -3.95
C ASN A 7 8.00 -0.27 -4.23
N PRO A 8 6.96 -0.08 -5.08
CA PRO A 8 6.49 1.25 -5.45
C PRO A 8 6.02 2.13 -4.29
N GLY A 9 5.72 1.58 -3.11
CA GLY A 9 5.31 2.35 -1.93
C GLY A 9 3.89 2.90 -2.03
N GLY A 10 3.68 4.14 -1.55
CA GLY A 10 2.39 4.84 -1.65
C GLY A 10 1.34 4.42 -0.62
N GLY A 11 1.75 3.82 0.50
CA GLY A 11 0.84 3.28 1.53
C GLY A 11 0.33 1.87 1.25
N ASP A 12 0.73 1.27 0.13
CA ASP A 12 0.40 -0.11 -0.26
C ASP A 12 1.56 -1.09 0.00
N CYS A 13 2.65 -0.63 0.62
CA CYS A 13 3.95 -1.30 0.68
C CYS A 13 3.90 -2.71 1.29
N GLY A 14 3.06 -2.95 2.31
CA GLY A 14 2.95 -4.29 2.90
C GLY A 14 2.35 -5.33 1.97
N PHE A 15 1.31 -4.98 1.20
CA PHE A 15 0.74 -5.88 0.21
C PHE A 15 1.67 -6.07 -0.99
N TYR A 16 2.40 -5.03 -1.42
CA TYR A 16 3.43 -5.18 -2.44
C TYR A 16 4.57 -6.10 -1.98
N ALA A 17 5.10 -5.90 -0.77
CA ALA A 17 6.17 -6.72 -0.24
C ALA A 17 5.75 -8.19 -0.15
N PHE A 18 4.54 -8.45 0.36
CA PHE A 18 4.00 -9.81 0.39
C PHE A 18 3.84 -10.40 -1.02
N ALA A 19 3.32 -9.63 -1.98
CA ALA A 19 3.19 -10.07 -3.37
C ALA A 19 4.55 -10.42 -4.01
N ILE A 20 5.59 -9.64 -3.75
CA ILE A 20 6.96 -9.92 -4.23
C ILE A 20 7.49 -11.22 -3.62
N GLY A 21 7.23 -11.45 -2.32
CA GLY A 21 7.54 -12.72 -1.66
C GLY A 21 6.83 -13.91 -2.31
N LEU A 22 5.55 -13.76 -2.66
CA LEU A 22 4.79 -14.79 -3.37
C LEU A 22 5.34 -15.05 -4.78
N ILE A 23 5.76 -14.02 -5.53
CA ILE A 23 6.40 -14.20 -6.84
C ILE A 23 7.64 -15.09 -6.70
N HIS A 24 8.51 -14.80 -5.73
CA HIS A 24 9.71 -15.59 -5.46
C HIS A 24 9.36 -17.05 -5.14
N VAL A 25 8.40 -17.29 -4.24
CA VAL A 25 7.94 -18.64 -3.88
C VAL A 25 7.39 -19.38 -5.10
N ILE A 26 6.55 -18.74 -5.90
CA ILE A 26 5.95 -19.33 -7.11
C ILE A 26 7.03 -19.71 -8.12
N GLN A 27 8.01 -18.84 -8.34
CA GLN A 27 9.15 -19.10 -9.22
C GLN A 27 9.97 -20.29 -8.72
N GLN A 28 10.30 -20.34 -7.42
CA GLN A 28 11.03 -21.47 -6.84
C GLN A 28 10.29 -22.81 -7.00
N GLU A 29 8.99 -22.84 -6.67
CA GLU A 29 8.18 -24.05 -6.82
C GLU A 29 8.12 -24.51 -8.28
N TYR A 30 7.90 -23.55 -9.21
CA TYR A 30 7.76 -23.84 -10.62
C TYR A 30 9.07 -24.31 -11.25
N TYR A 31 10.20 -23.66 -10.98
CA TYR A 31 11.48 -24.10 -11.53
C TYR A 31 11.95 -25.43 -10.96
N SER A 32 11.49 -25.81 -9.77
CA SER A 32 11.81 -27.11 -9.16
C SER A 32 10.91 -28.25 -9.64
N SER A 33 9.66 -27.97 -10.02
CA SER A 33 8.65 -29.02 -10.23
C SER A 33 7.71 -28.82 -11.44
N SER A 34 7.91 -27.76 -12.22
CA SER A 34 7.01 -27.30 -13.30
C SER A 34 5.56 -27.09 -12.86
N ASN A 35 5.35 -26.87 -11.56
CA ASN A 35 4.06 -26.60 -10.94
C ASN A 35 4.27 -25.69 -9.72
N SER A 36 3.28 -24.86 -9.39
CA SER A 36 3.29 -24.06 -8.17
C SER A 36 2.00 -24.25 -7.39
N LYS A 37 2.12 -24.83 -6.20
CA LYS A 37 0.99 -25.01 -5.26
C LYS A 37 0.51 -23.65 -4.78
N THR A 38 1.46 -22.74 -4.49
CA THR A 38 1.16 -21.39 -4.04
C THR A 38 0.37 -20.61 -5.09
N PHE A 39 0.77 -20.68 -6.38
CA PHE A 39 0.00 -20.08 -7.47
C PHE A 39 -1.41 -20.65 -7.57
N ASN A 40 -1.56 -21.98 -7.49
CA ASN A 40 -2.86 -22.64 -7.59
C ASN A 40 -3.80 -22.23 -6.44
N LEU A 41 -3.28 -22.06 -5.22
CA LEU A 41 -4.06 -21.54 -4.09
C LEU A 41 -4.46 -20.08 -4.31
N TRP A 42 -3.52 -19.22 -4.74
CA TRP A 42 -3.82 -17.83 -5.01
C TRP A 42 -4.83 -17.65 -6.16
N LYS A 43 -4.78 -18.51 -7.18
CA LYS A 43 -5.78 -18.57 -8.26
C LYS A 43 -7.17 -18.90 -7.73
N LYS A 44 -7.30 -19.85 -6.79
CA LYS A 44 -8.58 -20.18 -6.13
C LYS A 44 -9.11 -19.02 -5.28
N GLU A 45 -8.22 -18.25 -4.68
CA GLU A 45 -8.55 -17.04 -3.91
C GLU A 45 -8.84 -15.81 -4.82
N GLY A 46 -8.87 -15.99 -6.14
CA GLY A 46 -9.33 -14.96 -7.09
C GLY A 46 -8.21 -14.16 -7.77
N LEU A 47 -6.98 -14.69 -7.85
CA LEU A 47 -5.92 -14.08 -8.66
C LEU A 47 -6.32 -14.00 -10.14
N GLY A 48 -6.40 -12.77 -10.67
CA GLY A 48 -6.73 -12.53 -12.08
C GLY A 48 -5.57 -12.81 -13.05
N MET A 49 -4.33 -12.82 -12.58
CA MET A 49 -3.12 -12.97 -13.41
C MET A 49 -2.83 -14.43 -13.77
N ASP A 50 -2.25 -14.66 -14.94
CA ASP A 50 -1.82 -15.99 -15.37
C ASP A 50 -0.42 -16.34 -14.86
N LEU A 51 -0.13 -17.63 -14.78
CA LEU A 51 1.15 -18.12 -14.24
C LEU A 51 2.35 -17.57 -15.03
N GLN A 52 2.25 -17.54 -16.36
CA GLN A 52 3.34 -17.07 -17.22
C GLN A 52 3.66 -15.58 -16.99
N ASP A 53 2.65 -14.76 -16.68
CA ASP A 53 2.88 -13.34 -16.37
C ASP A 53 3.63 -13.16 -15.06
N ILE A 54 3.33 -13.98 -14.05
CA ILE A 54 4.06 -13.99 -12.77
C ILE A 54 5.49 -14.48 -12.97
N LEU A 55 5.67 -15.58 -13.71
CA LEU A 55 7.00 -16.13 -13.99
C LEU A 55 7.87 -15.15 -14.79
N ALA A 56 7.26 -14.29 -15.61
CA ALA A 56 7.94 -13.25 -16.37
C ALA A 56 8.33 -12.00 -15.56
N ILE A 57 7.97 -11.90 -14.27
CA ILE A 57 8.43 -10.81 -13.40
C ILE A 57 9.84 -11.13 -12.91
N ASP A 58 10.81 -10.38 -13.41
CA ASP A 58 12.20 -10.52 -13.03
C ASP A 58 12.48 -9.79 -11.70
N LEU A 59 12.89 -10.55 -10.68
CA LEU A 59 13.18 -10.03 -9.35
C LEU A 59 14.49 -9.23 -9.28
N ASP A 60 15.46 -9.49 -10.17
CA ASP A 60 16.68 -8.67 -10.28
C ASP A 60 16.33 -7.27 -10.78
N TRP A 61 15.51 -7.21 -11.84
CA TRP A 61 15.02 -5.94 -12.37
C TRP A 61 14.15 -5.20 -11.35
N LEU A 62 13.33 -5.93 -10.59
CA LEU A 62 12.53 -5.31 -9.55
C LEU A 62 13.39 -4.77 -8.39
N ALA A 63 14.48 -5.44 -8.04
CA ALA A 63 15.44 -4.94 -7.05
C ALA A 63 16.13 -3.65 -7.53
N CYS A 64 16.43 -3.54 -8.82
CA CYS A 64 17.08 -2.36 -9.41
C CYS A 64 16.10 -1.20 -9.65
N LEU A 65 14.86 -1.49 -10.06
CA LEU A 65 13.86 -0.53 -10.50
C LEU A 65 12.52 -0.68 -9.75
N PRO A 66 12.51 -0.59 -8.41
CA PRO A 66 11.35 -0.94 -7.58
C PRO A 66 10.12 -0.05 -7.80
N HIS A 67 10.28 1.15 -8.37
CA HIS A 67 9.20 2.12 -8.56
C HIS A 67 8.59 2.12 -9.97
N SER A 68 9.23 1.47 -10.94
CA SER A 68 8.86 1.55 -12.36
C SER A 68 8.70 0.20 -13.04
N TYR A 69 9.49 -0.81 -12.69
CA TYR A 69 9.42 -2.12 -13.33
C TYR A 69 8.11 -2.85 -12.96
N LYS A 70 7.37 -3.29 -13.99
CA LYS A 70 6.12 -4.09 -13.86
C LYS A 70 5.11 -3.51 -12.86
N LYS A 71 5.04 -2.18 -12.75
CA LYS A 71 4.22 -1.47 -11.75
C LYS A 71 2.74 -1.87 -11.81
N ASP A 72 2.17 -1.99 -13.01
CA ASP A 72 0.75 -2.34 -13.17
C ASP A 72 0.48 -3.80 -12.77
N GLN A 73 1.40 -4.71 -13.07
CA GLN A 73 1.33 -6.10 -12.63
C GLN A 73 1.39 -6.18 -11.10
N LEU A 74 2.36 -5.50 -10.48
CA LEU A 74 2.46 -5.46 -9.02
C LEU A 74 1.22 -4.87 -8.38
N LEU A 75 0.65 -3.81 -8.99
CA LEU A 75 -0.58 -3.19 -8.53
C LEU A 75 -1.75 -4.19 -8.55
N ALA A 76 -1.89 -4.96 -9.63
CA ALA A 76 -2.89 -6.01 -9.74
C ALA A 76 -2.69 -7.12 -8.69
N LEU A 77 -1.44 -7.55 -8.48
CA LEU A 77 -1.10 -8.56 -7.49
C LEU A 77 -1.45 -8.10 -6.07
N GLN A 78 -1.01 -6.91 -5.66
CA GLN A 78 -1.31 -6.40 -4.31
C GLN A 78 -2.81 -6.18 -4.11
N MET A 79 -3.55 -5.72 -5.14
CA MET A 79 -5.01 -5.60 -5.06
C MET A 79 -5.69 -6.96 -4.84
N SER A 80 -5.17 -8.02 -5.46
CA SER A 80 -5.71 -9.36 -5.22
C SER A 80 -5.50 -9.81 -3.77
N LEU A 81 -4.37 -9.48 -3.14
CA LEU A 81 -4.11 -9.77 -1.72
C LEU A 81 -5.04 -8.99 -0.78
N ARG A 82 -5.34 -7.72 -1.12
CA ARG A 82 -6.36 -6.94 -0.41
C ARG A 82 -7.72 -7.62 -0.47
N ASN A 83 -8.08 -8.22 -1.60
CA ASN A 83 -9.35 -8.95 -1.73
C ASN A 83 -9.40 -10.18 -0.82
N ILE A 84 -8.30 -10.93 -0.70
CA ILE A 84 -8.19 -12.05 0.24
C ILE A 84 -8.46 -11.57 1.67
N THR A 85 -7.82 -10.46 2.06
CA THR A 85 -7.98 -9.87 3.41
C THR A 85 -9.43 -9.46 3.68
N VAL A 86 -10.10 -8.81 2.70
CA VAL A 86 -11.52 -8.45 2.81
C VAL A 86 -12.38 -9.68 3.05
N ASN A 87 -12.19 -10.73 2.26
CA ASN A 87 -12.98 -11.95 2.37
C ASN A 87 -12.72 -12.65 3.71
N ALA A 88 -11.45 -12.78 4.10
CA ALA A 88 -11.05 -13.38 5.37
C ALA A 88 -11.69 -12.65 6.57
N ASN A 89 -11.63 -11.33 6.63
CA ASN A 89 -12.23 -10.55 7.71
C ASN A 89 -13.75 -10.68 7.77
N LYS A 90 -14.42 -10.76 6.61
CA LYS A 90 -15.88 -10.99 6.54
C LYS A 90 -16.26 -12.38 7.03
N GLU A 91 -15.55 -13.40 6.56
CA GLU A 91 -15.78 -14.79 6.92
C GLU A 91 -15.50 -15.03 8.41
N ASP A 92 -14.38 -14.52 8.94
CA ASP A 92 -14.05 -14.59 10.37
C ASP A 92 -15.17 -14.00 11.23
N LEU A 93 -15.61 -12.78 10.93
CA LEU A 93 -16.66 -12.12 11.69
C LEU A 93 -17.98 -12.89 11.64
N LEU A 94 -18.42 -13.30 10.44
CA LEU A 94 -19.66 -14.04 10.26
C LEU A 94 -19.62 -15.40 10.96
N ASN A 95 -18.51 -16.12 10.87
CA ASN A 95 -18.32 -17.42 11.52
C ASN A 95 -18.35 -17.27 13.05
N ARG A 96 -17.68 -16.26 13.61
CA ARG A 96 -17.70 -16.01 15.06
C ARG A 96 -19.09 -15.64 15.56
N ILE A 97 -19.82 -14.79 14.82
CA ILE A 97 -21.21 -14.47 15.14
C ILE A 97 -22.06 -15.73 15.10
N TYR A 98 -21.95 -16.54 14.04
CA TYR A 98 -22.72 -17.78 13.90
C TYR A 98 -22.43 -18.76 15.04
N VAL A 99 -21.16 -19.01 15.36
CA VAL A 99 -20.76 -19.92 16.45
C VAL A 99 -21.27 -19.41 17.80
N GLU A 100 -21.14 -18.12 18.11
CA GLU A 100 -21.60 -17.56 19.37
C GLU A 100 -23.13 -17.58 19.51
N LEU A 101 -23.88 -17.40 18.42
CA LEU A 101 -25.35 -17.44 18.43
C LEU A 101 -25.94 -18.86 18.44
N THR A 102 -25.20 -19.87 17.98
CA THR A 102 -25.67 -21.26 17.88
C THR A 102 -25.10 -22.19 18.94
N SER A 103 -24.02 -21.80 19.60
CA SER A 103 -23.43 -22.58 20.69
C SER A 103 -24.27 -22.47 21.96
N GLU A 104 -24.50 -23.60 22.63
CA GLU A 104 -25.13 -23.65 23.96
C GLU A 104 -24.17 -23.14 25.06
N GLU A 105 -22.87 -23.07 24.76
CA GLU A 105 -21.87 -22.53 25.68
C GLU A 105 -21.81 -20.99 25.56
N LYS A 106 -21.79 -20.31 26.71
CA LYS A 106 -21.51 -18.86 26.78
C LYS A 106 -20.07 -18.57 26.38
N GLN A 107 -19.80 -18.51 25.09
CA GLN A 107 -18.49 -18.17 24.53
C GLN A 107 -18.49 -16.72 24.06
N THR A 108 -17.41 -15.98 24.35
CA THR A 108 -17.14 -14.65 23.78
C THR A 108 -16.20 -14.83 22.59
N LYS A 109 -16.75 -14.98 21.39
CA LYS A 109 -16.00 -15.24 20.15
C LYS A 109 -15.93 -14.02 19.26
N ILE A 110 -17.01 -13.23 19.19
CA ILE A 110 -17.12 -12.03 18.35
C ILE A 110 -16.04 -11.01 18.74
N GLU A 111 -15.75 -10.87 20.04
CA GLU A 111 -14.75 -9.94 20.55
C GLU A 111 -13.32 -10.27 20.10
N GLY A 112 -13.08 -11.52 19.70
CA GLY A 112 -11.81 -11.95 19.12
C GLY A 112 -11.67 -11.64 17.63
N SER A 113 -12.68 -11.06 16.98
CA SER A 113 -12.57 -10.66 15.57
C SER A 113 -11.83 -9.33 15.44
N PRO A 114 -10.88 -9.20 14.49
CA PRO A 114 -10.23 -7.92 14.19
C PRO A 114 -11.22 -6.80 13.85
N VAL A 115 -12.34 -7.14 13.19
CA VAL A 115 -13.37 -6.17 12.80
C VAL A 115 -14.09 -5.62 14.03
N TYR A 116 -14.39 -6.46 15.03
CA TYR A 116 -14.97 -6.00 16.29
C TYR A 116 -14.02 -5.04 17.01
N GLY A 117 -12.74 -5.42 17.14
CA GLY A 117 -11.73 -4.58 17.78
C GLY A 117 -11.61 -3.20 17.12
N LYS A 118 -11.60 -3.17 15.78
CA LYS A 118 -11.60 -1.93 14.99
C LYS A 118 -12.86 -1.10 15.19
N PHE A 119 -14.04 -1.71 15.24
CA PHE A 119 -15.28 -0.97 15.49
C PHE A 119 -15.33 -0.41 16.92
N MET A 120 -14.94 -1.21 17.92
CA MET A 120 -14.81 -0.79 19.31
C MET A 120 -13.86 0.40 19.46
N GLU A 121 -12.71 0.38 18.79
CA GLU A 121 -11.76 1.51 18.77
C GLU A 121 -12.43 2.81 18.30
N LEU A 122 -13.27 2.77 17.26
CA LEU A 122 -13.99 3.93 16.77
C LEU A 122 -15.04 4.44 17.77
N VAL A 123 -15.78 3.53 18.42
CA VAL A 123 -16.72 3.90 19.48
C VAL A 123 -15.98 4.58 20.63
N GLN A 124 -14.86 4.00 21.07
CA GLN A 124 -14.01 4.55 22.13
C GLN A 124 -13.41 5.91 21.77
N PHE A 125 -13.03 6.11 20.51
CA PHE A 125 -12.61 7.41 20.01
C PHE A 125 -13.70 8.46 20.23
N TYR A 126 -14.96 8.19 19.90
CA TYR A 126 -16.05 9.14 20.12
C TYR A 126 -16.44 9.31 21.60
N LEU A 127 -16.26 8.28 22.42
CA LEU A 127 -16.51 8.35 23.87
C LEU A 127 -15.47 9.19 24.61
N ARG A 128 -14.18 9.04 24.28
CA ARG A 128 -13.07 9.55 25.10
C ARG A 128 -12.15 10.55 24.39
N LYS A 129 -12.14 10.58 23.05
CA LYS A 129 -11.35 11.50 22.20
C LYS A 129 -9.83 11.51 22.47
N HIS A 130 -9.23 10.35 22.74
CA HIS A 130 -7.80 10.24 23.07
C HIS A 130 -6.83 10.17 21.89
N SER A 131 -7.32 10.12 20.64
CA SER A 131 -6.51 10.00 19.42
C SER A 131 -7.08 10.90 18.32
N SER A 132 -6.46 10.93 17.14
CA SER A 132 -7.00 11.58 15.94
C SER A 132 -7.53 10.55 14.95
N LEU A 133 -8.54 10.91 14.14
CA LEU A 133 -9.08 10.01 13.13
C LEU A 133 -8.05 9.72 12.03
N GLU A 134 -7.17 10.67 11.73
CA GLU A 134 -6.08 10.49 10.77
C GLU A 134 -5.18 9.34 11.21
N ARG A 135 -4.80 9.30 12.50
CA ARG A 135 -3.95 8.23 13.04
C ARG A 135 -4.67 6.88 13.06
N ILE A 136 -5.95 6.86 13.44
CA ILE A 136 -6.74 5.61 13.47
C ILE A 136 -6.90 5.05 12.05
N SER A 137 -7.25 5.91 11.09
CA SER A 137 -7.51 5.51 9.69
C SER A 137 -6.32 4.87 8.97
N GLN A 138 -5.09 5.04 9.48
CA GLN A 138 -3.89 4.40 8.92
C GLN A 138 -3.98 2.86 8.98
N TYR A 139 -4.52 2.31 10.07
CA TYR A 139 -4.55 0.86 10.35
C TYR A 139 -5.97 0.30 10.50
N ASN A 140 -6.96 1.17 10.66
CA ASN A 140 -8.35 0.80 10.81
C ASN A 140 -9.15 1.29 9.59
N GLU A 141 -9.42 0.37 8.66
CA GLU A 141 -10.18 0.65 7.44
C GLU A 141 -11.60 1.17 7.70
N LEU A 142 -12.19 0.84 8.85
CA LEU A 142 -13.55 1.25 9.17
C LEU A 142 -13.65 2.77 9.36
N ALA A 143 -12.56 3.42 9.79
CA ALA A 143 -12.48 4.88 9.88
C ALA A 143 -12.52 5.58 8.51
N LEU A 144 -12.33 4.85 7.41
CA LEU A 144 -12.40 5.39 6.05
C LEU A 144 -13.84 5.45 5.51
N SER A 145 -14.81 4.83 6.18
CA SER A 145 -16.24 4.88 5.82
C SER A 145 -16.99 5.91 6.69
N PRO A 146 -17.56 6.96 6.08
CA PRO A 146 -18.40 7.93 6.79
C PRO A 146 -19.59 7.27 7.49
N GLU A 147 -20.18 6.24 6.90
CA GLU A 147 -21.32 5.50 7.44
C GLU A 147 -20.95 4.75 8.71
N VAL A 148 -19.78 4.09 8.73
CA VAL A 148 -19.28 3.42 9.93
C VAL A 148 -18.91 4.42 11.01
N LEU A 149 -18.29 5.56 10.67
CA LEU A 149 -18.02 6.63 11.62
C LEU A 149 -19.31 7.17 12.24
N GLN A 150 -20.36 7.35 11.45
CA GLN A 150 -21.67 7.78 11.94
C GLN A 150 -22.29 6.74 12.87
N LEU A 151 -22.20 5.44 12.54
CA LEU A 151 -22.67 4.36 13.39
C LEU A 151 -21.90 4.33 14.72
N ALA A 152 -20.57 4.43 14.69
CA ALA A 152 -19.73 4.46 15.89
C ALA A 152 -20.05 5.67 16.78
N GLN A 153 -20.26 6.85 16.18
CA GLN A 153 -20.65 8.07 16.91
C GLN A 153 -22.02 7.93 17.57
N LYS A 154 -23.03 7.39 16.86
CA LYS A 154 -24.36 7.11 17.43
C LYS A 154 -24.26 6.12 18.59
N THR A 155 -23.49 5.06 18.42
CA THR A 155 -23.24 4.04 19.44
C THR A 155 -22.61 4.65 20.71
N ALA A 156 -21.57 5.47 20.52
CA ALA A 156 -20.92 6.19 21.62
C ALA A 156 -21.90 7.14 22.33
N HIS A 157 -22.73 7.88 21.59
CA HIS A 157 -23.72 8.78 22.15
C HIS A 157 -24.74 8.04 23.03
N SER A 158 -25.23 6.88 22.58
CA SER A 158 -26.14 6.02 23.36
C SER A 158 -25.49 5.44 24.62
N LEU A 159 -24.18 5.15 24.57
CA LEU A 159 -23.43 4.59 25.70
C LEU A 159 -23.18 5.60 26.82
N LEU A 160 -22.95 6.89 26.50
CA LEU A 160 -22.64 7.94 27.50
C LEU A 160 -23.55 7.94 28.74
N PRO A 161 -24.90 7.93 28.64
CA PRO A 161 -25.76 7.89 29.82
C PRO A 161 -25.67 6.55 30.58
N MET A 162 -25.42 5.43 29.90
CA MET A 162 -25.34 4.10 30.51
C MET A 162 -24.08 3.92 31.36
N LEU A 163 -22.99 4.57 30.96
CA LEU A 163 -21.69 4.48 31.62
C LEU A 163 -21.54 5.45 32.80
N ARG A 164 -22.39 6.48 32.89
CA ARG A 164 -22.27 7.53 33.90
C ARG A 164 -22.40 6.96 35.31
N GLY A 165 -21.38 7.19 36.15
CA GLY A 165 -21.36 6.76 37.55
C GLY A 165 -21.19 5.26 37.74
N GLN A 166 -20.92 4.49 36.69
CA GLN A 166 -20.61 3.07 36.81
C GLN A 166 -19.14 2.87 37.21
N PRO A 167 -18.82 1.91 38.08
CA PRO A 167 -17.46 1.44 38.29
C PRO A 167 -16.82 0.95 36.98
N PHE A 168 -15.49 1.02 36.88
CA PHE A 168 -14.74 0.70 35.65
C PHE A 168 -15.06 -0.70 35.09
N ASP A 169 -15.06 -1.73 35.93
CA ASP A 169 -15.33 -3.12 35.54
C ASP A 169 -16.75 -3.30 34.98
N LYS A 170 -17.73 -2.62 35.58
CA LYS A 170 -19.12 -2.64 35.12
C LYS A 170 -19.31 -1.82 33.85
N ALA A 171 -18.66 -0.66 33.77
CA ALA A 171 -18.65 0.18 32.58
C ALA A 171 -18.09 -0.59 31.37
N GLN A 172 -16.99 -1.32 31.54
CA GLN A 172 -16.38 -2.11 30.48
C GLN A 172 -17.31 -3.24 29.99
N LYS A 173 -18.01 -3.92 30.90
CA LYS A 173 -19.01 -4.95 30.53
C LYS A 173 -20.19 -4.38 29.75
N ILE A 174 -20.69 -3.21 30.16
CA ILE A 174 -21.77 -2.50 29.45
C ILE A 174 -21.31 -2.09 28.05
N GLU A 175 -20.14 -1.46 27.96
CA GLU A 175 -19.54 -1.01 26.70
C GLU A 175 -19.37 -2.19 25.73
N ASN A 176 -18.69 -3.26 26.16
CA ASN A 176 -18.47 -4.44 25.33
C ASN A 176 -19.78 -5.07 24.83
N SER A 177 -20.76 -5.23 25.72
CA SER A 177 -22.05 -5.84 25.39
C SER A 177 -22.83 -5.01 24.37
N TYR A 178 -22.92 -3.70 24.58
CA TYR A 178 -23.69 -2.81 23.72
C TYR A 178 -23.04 -2.61 22.34
N VAL A 179 -21.71 -2.50 22.29
CA VAL A 179 -20.99 -2.41 21.01
C VAL A 179 -21.13 -3.72 20.23
N LYS A 180 -21.05 -4.87 20.92
CA LYS A 180 -21.26 -6.19 20.30
C LYS A 180 -22.67 -6.32 19.73
N GLU A 181 -23.69 -5.98 20.52
CA GLU A 181 -25.08 -5.98 20.08
C GLU A 181 -25.27 -5.09 18.85
N THR A 182 -24.75 -3.85 18.89
CA THR A 182 -24.83 -2.93 17.75
C THR A 182 -24.17 -3.49 16.50
N LEU A 183 -22.99 -4.10 16.63
CA LEU A 183 -22.29 -4.75 15.51
C LEU A 183 -23.12 -5.91 14.94
N VAL A 184 -23.69 -6.77 15.80
CA VAL A 184 -24.48 -7.92 15.37
C VAL A 184 -25.75 -7.47 14.65
N LEU A 185 -26.44 -6.44 15.17
CA LEU A 185 -27.64 -5.86 14.56
C LEU A 185 -27.34 -5.18 13.21
N ASP A 186 -26.12 -4.64 13.01
CA ASP A 186 -25.72 -4.14 11.69
C ASP A 186 -25.40 -5.28 10.73
N VAL A 187 -24.65 -6.30 11.17
CA VAL A 187 -24.13 -7.38 10.30
C VAL A 187 -25.21 -8.38 9.90
N LEU A 188 -26.19 -8.63 10.78
CA LEU A 188 -27.28 -9.57 10.56
C LEU A 188 -28.63 -8.88 10.36
N SER A 189 -29.51 -9.56 9.65
CA SER A 189 -30.92 -9.27 9.47
C SER A 189 -31.75 -10.49 9.90
N ILE A 190 -33.07 -10.38 9.91
CA ILE A 190 -33.98 -11.48 10.27
C ILE A 190 -33.70 -12.74 9.43
N ASN A 191 -33.28 -12.57 8.17
CA ASN A 191 -33.09 -13.67 7.20
C ASN A 191 -31.62 -14.01 6.95
N GLY A 192 -30.71 -13.72 7.88
CA GLY A 192 -29.28 -13.99 7.75
C GLY A 192 -28.47 -12.72 7.53
N ARG A 193 -27.44 -12.73 6.68
CA ARG A 193 -26.55 -11.57 6.45
C ARG A 193 -27.33 -10.34 6.01
N ASN A 194 -27.10 -9.19 6.66
CA ASN A 194 -27.66 -7.92 6.23
C ASN A 194 -26.97 -7.42 4.94
N PRO A 195 -27.68 -7.28 3.81
CA PRO A 195 -27.09 -6.78 2.56
C PRO A 195 -26.72 -5.29 2.63
N HIS A 196 -27.27 -4.55 3.60
CA HIS A 196 -27.01 -3.13 3.82
C HIS A 196 -26.13 -2.86 5.05
N SER A 197 -25.45 -3.88 5.58
CA SER A 197 -24.54 -3.74 6.72
C SER A 197 -23.46 -2.70 6.42
N VAL A 198 -23.42 -1.64 7.23
CA VAL A 198 -22.41 -0.59 7.06
C VAL A 198 -21.03 -1.10 7.49
N ILE A 199 -20.95 -2.02 8.46
CA ILE A 199 -19.70 -2.63 8.92
C ILE A 199 -19.12 -3.53 7.82
N LEU A 200 -19.92 -4.42 7.23
CA LEU A 200 -19.44 -5.29 6.15
C LEU A 200 -19.04 -4.51 4.90
N ASN A 201 -19.72 -3.38 4.62
CA ASN A 201 -19.31 -2.46 3.57
C ASN A 201 -18.07 -1.65 3.97
N GLY A 202 -17.89 -1.33 5.25
CA GLY A 202 -16.69 -0.68 5.78
C GLY A 202 -15.43 -1.53 5.62
N ILE A 203 -15.51 -2.86 5.77
CA ILE A 203 -14.38 -3.77 5.55
C ILE A 203 -13.84 -3.65 4.10
N GLU A 204 -14.69 -3.31 3.13
CA GLU A 204 -14.28 -3.12 1.73
C GLU A 204 -13.26 -1.98 1.55
N GLN A 205 -13.16 -1.06 2.52
CA GLN A 205 -12.17 0.02 2.50
C GLN A 205 -10.73 -0.49 2.58
N ILE A 206 -10.48 -1.77 2.90
CA ILE A 206 -9.16 -2.40 2.71
C ILE A 206 -8.72 -2.34 1.25
N ARG A 207 -9.65 -2.30 0.27
CA ARG A 207 -9.33 -2.14 -1.16
C ARG A 207 -8.92 -0.72 -1.54
N ARG A 208 -9.05 0.26 -0.64
CA ARG A 208 -8.66 1.64 -0.91
C ARG A 208 -7.14 1.74 -1.02
N ARG A 209 -6.66 2.29 -2.12
CA ARG A 209 -5.22 2.57 -2.33
C ARG A 209 -4.70 3.47 -1.21
N GLY A 210 -3.52 3.15 -0.70
CA GLY A 210 -2.87 3.87 0.39
C GLY A 210 -3.28 3.46 1.80
N ARG A 211 -4.22 2.51 1.98
CA ARG A 211 -4.49 1.92 3.30
C ARG A 211 -3.35 0.95 3.66
N TRP A 212 -2.66 1.20 4.78
CA TRP A 212 -1.47 0.44 5.17
C TRP A 212 -1.83 -0.99 5.57
N ALA A 213 -1.01 -1.96 5.15
CA ALA A 213 -1.16 -3.32 5.63
C ALA A 213 -0.73 -3.40 7.11
N THR A 214 -1.52 -4.10 7.91
CA THR A 214 -1.17 -4.51 9.26
C THR A 214 -0.55 -5.91 9.22
N HIS A 215 0.15 -6.29 10.28
CA HIS A 215 0.66 -7.65 10.43
C HIS A 215 -0.47 -8.69 10.41
N SER A 216 -1.66 -8.36 10.94
CA SER A 216 -2.83 -9.22 10.90
C SER A 216 -3.31 -9.49 9.48
N ASP A 217 -3.32 -8.48 8.61
CA ASP A 217 -3.75 -8.68 7.22
C ASP A 217 -2.79 -9.62 6.49
N LEU A 218 -1.48 -9.46 6.71
CA LEU A 218 -0.46 -10.31 6.10
C LEU A 218 -0.51 -11.75 6.61
N ASN A 219 -0.80 -11.95 7.90
CA ASN A 219 -1.00 -13.29 8.48
C ASN A 219 -2.22 -13.99 7.88
N GLU A 220 -3.36 -13.30 7.73
CA GLU A 220 -4.56 -13.88 7.10
C GLU A 220 -4.28 -14.32 5.66
N ILE A 221 -3.53 -13.50 4.89
CA ILE A 221 -3.09 -13.87 3.55
C ILE A 221 -2.19 -15.11 3.60
N ALA A 222 -1.23 -15.15 4.53
CA ALA A 222 -0.32 -16.28 4.69
C ALA A 222 -1.07 -17.60 4.98
N ASP A 223 -2.06 -17.53 5.88
CA ASP A 223 -2.89 -18.67 6.28
C ASP A 223 -3.80 -19.18 5.15
N ARG A 224 -4.28 -18.28 4.26
CA ARG A 224 -5.07 -18.65 3.07
C ARG A 224 -4.20 -19.30 2.00
N LEU A 225 -3.01 -18.75 1.76
CA LEU A 225 -2.10 -19.20 0.71
C LEU A 225 -1.14 -20.32 1.13
N LYS A 226 -1.23 -20.76 2.40
CA LYS A 226 -0.41 -21.83 2.97
C LYS A 226 1.09 -21.56 2.84
N VAL A 227 1.47 -20.34 3.23
CA VAL A 227 2.85 -19.87 3.31
C VAL A 227 3.14 -19.42 4.74
N ASN A 228 4.39 -19.48 5.18
CA ASN A 228 4.80 -18.93 6.47
C ASN A 228 5.15 -17.44 6.29
N LEU A 229 4.65 -16.57 7.17
CA LEU A 229 5.11 -15.18 7.26
C LEU A 229 6.24 -15.10 8.31
N HIS A 230 7.40 -14.59 7.89
CA HIS A 230 8.49 -14.25 8.78
C HIS A 230 8.81 -12.75 8.65
N VAL A 231 8.75 -12.00 9.76
CA VAL A 231 9.11 -10.58 9.80
C VAL A 231 10.40 -10.40 10.56
N VAL A 232 11.40 -9.80 9.92
CA VAL A 232 12.74 -9.58 10.49
C VAL A 232 12.64 -8.72 11.75
N GLY A 233 13.34 -9.14 12.81
CA GLY A 233 13.39 -8.43 14.09
C GLY A 233 12.12 -8.53 14.94
N GLN A 234 11.13 -9.33 14.53
CA GLN A 234 9.90 -9.56 15.28
C GLN A 234 9.85 -10.98 15.86
N ILE A 235 9.00 -11.17 16.88
CA ILE A 235 8.69 -12.52 17.39
C ILE A 235 7.79 -13.19 16.36
N ASN A 236 8.32 -14.21 15.68
CA ASN A 236 7.58 -15.00 14.71
C ASN A 236 7.11 -16.31 15.34
N GLY A 237 5.98 -16.83 14.87
CA GLY A 237 5.50 -18.16 15.25
C GLY A 237 6.42 -19.27 14.74
N THR A 238 6.21 -20.50 15.22
CA THR A 238 6.90 -21.67 14.66
C THR A 238 6.43 -21.90 13.22
N PRO A 239 7.32 -21.94 12.22
CA PRO A 239 6.93 -22.18 10.84
C PRO A 239 6.22 -23.52 10.68
N THR A 240 5.13 -23.53 9.92
CA THR A 240 4.43 -24.77 9.58
C THR A 240 5.31 -25.59 8.63
N PRO A 241 5.64 -26.86 8.96
CA PRO A 241 6.46 -27.69 8.10
C PRO A 241 5.84 -27.87 6.72
N GLY A 242 6.65 -27.74 5.68
CA GLY A 242 6.24 -27.90 4.28
C GLY A 242 5.57 -26.68 3.65
N TYR A 243 5.35 -25.59 4.40
CA TYR A 243 4.92 -24.32 3.83
C TYR A 243 6.17 -23.49 3.46
N PRO A 244 6.22 -22.87 2.27
CA PRO A 244 7.31 -21.97 1.92
C PRO A 244 7.26 -20.70 2.78
N THR A 245 8.41 -20.10 3.05
CA THR A 245 8.51 -18.93 3.94
C THR A 245 8.71 -17.65 3.14
N ILE A 246 7.85 -16.66 3.38
CA ILE A 246 8.02 -15.29 2.90
C ILE A 246 8.66 -14.48 4.03
N THR A 247 9.82 -13.88 3.74
CA THR A 247 10.51 -13.00 4.69
C THR A 247 10.30 -11.54 4.33
N LEU A 248 9.72 -10.78 5.25
CA LEU A 248 9.51 -9.35 5.10
C LEU A 248 10.34 -8.55 6.12
N ASN A 249 10.64 -7.31 5.77
CA ASN A 249 11.20 -6.31 6.67
C ASN A 249 10.15 -5.24 6.96
N ASN A 250 9.96 -4.88 8.22
CA ASN A 250 9.17 -3.71 8.60
C ASN A 250 10.10 -2.58 9.06
N GLU A 251 10.12 -1.50 8.30
CA GLU A 251 10.97 -0.35 8.53
C GLU A 251 10.17 0.73 9.27
N SER A 252 10.39 0.79 10.59
CA SER A 252 9.82 1.80 11.48
C SER A 252 8.28 1.90 11.44
N ASN A 253 7.59 0.77 11.25
CA ASN A 253 6.12 0.70 11.05
C ASN A 253 5.58 1.55 9.89
N ALA A 254 6.44 2.04 9.01
CA ALA A 254 6.06 2.96 7.93
C ALA A 254 6.23 2.34 6.54
N HIS A 255 7.16 1.40 6.41
CA HIS A 255 7.47 0.79 5.12
C HIS A 255 7.73 -0.70 5.26
N TRP A 256 7.36 -1.45 4.22
CA TRP A 256 7.56 -2.89 4.15
C TRP A 256 8.41 -3.23 2.93
N THR A 257 9.38 -4.11 3.08
CA THR A 257 10.20 -4.65 1.98
C THR A 257 10.32 -6.17 2.07
N THR A 258 10.81 -6.80 1.01
CA THR A 258 10.91 -8.27 0.92
C THR A 258 12.37 -8.69 0.98
N PHE A 259 12.67 -9.77 1.70
CA PHE A 259 13.96 -10.46 1.58
C PHE A 259 13.80 -11.76 0.80
N VAL A 260 14.66 -11.97 -0.18
CA VAL A 260 14.76 -13.22 -0.95
C VAL A 260 16.15 -13.81 -0.83
N GLU A 261 16.26 -15.14 -0.79
CA GLU A 261 17.53 -15.83 -0.59
C GLU A 261 18.39 -15.90 -1.86
N GLN A 262 17.72 -15.94 -3.01
CA GLN A 262 18.36 -16.04 -4.31
C GLN A 262 17.59 -15.20 -5.32
N LEU A 263 18.32 -14.47 -6.15
CA LEU A 263 17.79 -13.93 -7.39
C LEU A 263 18.11 -14.93 -8.51
N PHE A 264 17.13 -15.22 -9.36
CA PHE A 264 17.32 -16.17 -10.45
C PHE A 264 18.13 -15.50 -11.56
N GLU A 265 19.45 -15.68 -11.56
CA GLU A 265 20.27 -15.28 -12.70
C GLU A 265 19.87 -16.09 -13.94
N GLN A 266 19.29 -15.44 -14.95
CA GLN A 266 19.55 -15.77 -16.37
C GLN A 266 18.98 -14.75 -17.36
N LYS A 267 19.85 -13.81 -17.80
CA LYS A 267 20.19 -13.53 -19.21
C LYS A 267 21.33 -12.49 -19.26
N PRO A 268 22.22 -12.53 -20.27
CA PRO A 268 23.36 -11.63 -20.32
C PRO A 268 22.87 -10.17 -20.32
N ARG A 269 23.45 -9.36 -19.43
CA ARG A 269 23.24 -7.92 -19.38
C ARG A 269 23.53 -7.33 -20.76
N VAL A 270 22.48 -7.06 -21.54
CA VAL A 270 22.59 -6.08 -22.62
C VAL A 270 22.73 -4.75 -21.91
N SER A 271 23.95 -4.23 -21.88
CA SER A 271 24.23 -2.89 -21.41
C SER A 271 23.31 -1.91 -22.14
N ALA A 272 22.77 -0.93 -21.40
CA ALA A 272 21.85 0.10 -21.90
C ALA A 272 22.47 1.04 -22.97
N GLN A 273 23.59 0.67 -23.58
CA GLN A 273 24.33 1.44 -24.59
C GLN A 273 24.12 0.96 -26.03
N GLN A 274 23.38 -0.12 -26.29
CA GLN A 274 23.21 -0.66 -27.66
C GLN A 274 21.86 -0.42 -28.35
N ILE A 275 20.95 0.39 -27.79
CA ILE A 275 19.67 0.71 -28.45
C ILE A 275 19.74 1.97 -29.36
N THR A 276 20.88 2.66 -29.42
CA THR A 276 21.03 3.91 -30.20
C THR A 276 21.72 3.79 -31.56
N GLU A 277 21.98 2.58 -32.08
CA GLU A 277 22.55 2.41 -33.42
C GLU A 277 21.76 1.39 -34.24
N GLY A 278 20.52 1.74 -34.56
CA GLY A 278 19.64 0.92 -35.38
C GLY A 278 18.59 1.73 -36.13
N SER A 279 18.94 2.93 -36.62
CA SER A 279 18.08 3.68 -37.55
C SER A 279 18.90 4.67 -38.37
N LYS A 280 19.60 4.17 -39.36
CA LYS A 280 19.93 4.92 -40.57
C LYS A 280 19.61 4.02 -41.75
N VAL A 281 18.70 4.47 -42.62
CA VAL A 281 18.88 4.65 -44.09
C VAL A 281 17.51 4.76 -44.78
N VAL A 282 17.31 5.94 -45.43
CA VAL A 282 16.52 6.23 -46.66
C VAL A 282 14.99 6.39 -46.48
N SER A 283 14.28 7.41 -47.00
CA SER A 283 14.49 8.25 -48.19
C SER A 283 13.79 9.62 -48.11
N SER A 284 14.29 10.52 -48.96
CA SER A 284 13.95 11.91 -49.28
C SER A 284 12.48 12.30 -49.58
N ARG A 285 12.12 13.56 -49.29
CA ARG A 285 11.86 14.64 -50.29
C ARG A 285 11.53 16.01 -49.65
N LYS A 286 12.15 17.07 -50.20
CA LYS A 286 11.89 18.53 -50.07
C LYS A 286 10.64 18.94 -50.91
N PRO A 287 9.95 20.08 -50.64
CA PRO A 287 10.38 21.47 -50.99
C PRO A 287 10.09 22.51 -49.87
N GLU A 288 10.94 23.49 -49.56
CA GLU A 288 11.25 24.80 -50.20
C GLU A 288 10.27 25.98 -49.87
N LYS A 289 10.79 26.94 -49.06
CA LYS A 289 10.59 28.42 -48.94
C LYS A 289 9.16 29.00 -48.98
N THR A 290 8.77 29.97 -48.12
CA THR A 290 9.23 31.38 -48.11
C THR A 290 8.66 32.14 -46.88
N ASN A 291 9.37 33.19 -46.43
CA ASN A 291 9.07 34.12 -45.33
C ASN A 291 7.78 34.96 -45.51
N HIS A 292 7.18 35.41 -44.40
CA HIS A 292 6.89 36.84 -44.13
C HIS A 292 6.51 37.10 -42.67
N GLU A 293 6.65 38.38 -42.31
CA GLU A 293 6.81 39.02 -41.01
C GLU A 293 5.59 39.05 -40.07
N THR A 294 5.93 39.05 -38.78
CA THR A 294 5.49 39.95 -37.71
C THR A 294 4.12 40.60 -37.82
N LEU A 295 3.18 40.19 -36.94
CA LEU A 295 2.23 41.13 -36.35
C LEU A 295 2.06 40.84 -34.86
N THR A 296 2.41 41.85 -34.09
CA THR A 296 2.20 42.03 -32.66
C THR A 296 0.73 41.97 -32.28
N HIS A 297 0.37 41.10 -31.33
CA HIS A 297 -0.76 41.36 -30.45
C HIS A 297 -0.34 41.20 -28.99
N SER A 298 -0.39 42.33 -28.30
CA SER A 298 -0.37 42.47 -26.86
C SER A 298 -1.47 41.60 -26.25
N THR A 299 -1.14 40.78 -25.26
CA THR A 299 -2.13 40.20 -24.36
C THR A 299 -1.60 40.25 -22.94
N LYS A 300 -2.40 40.88 -22.09
CA LYS A 300 -2.22 41.11 -20.66
C LYS A 300 -1.63 39.89 -19.94
N VAL A 301 -0.60 40.12 -19.15
CA VAL A 301 -0.15 39.20 -18.11
C VAL A 301 -1.18 39.23 -16.98
N GLU A 302 -2.15 38.31 -17.04
CA GLU A 302 -2.85 37.86 -15.83
C GLU A 302 -1.85 37.05 -15.00
N ARG A 303 -1.61 37.47 -13.76
CA ARG A 303 -0.94 36.64 -12.75
C ARG A 303 -1.86 35.45 -12.46
N ALA A 304 -1.65 34.34 -13.17
CA ALA A 304 -2.13 33.05 -12.72
C ALA A 304 -1.35 32.69 -11.45
N SER A 305 -2.02 32.72 -10.31
CA SER A 305 -1.54 32.03 -9.12
C SER A 305 -1.63 30.53 -9.40
N ASN A 306 -0.55 29.96 -9.94
CA ASN A 306 -0.46 28.52 -10.16
C ASN A 306 -0.70 27.81 -8.82
N THR A 307 -1.55 26.79 -8.85
CA THR A 307 -1.77 25.93 -7.68
C THR A 307 -0.47 25.18 -7.34
N PRO A 308 -0.28 24.75 -6.07
CA PRO A 308 0.91 23.97 -5.68
C PRO A 308 1.14 22.73 -6.57
N GLN A 309 0.06 22.09 -7.04
CA GLN A 309 0.14 20.96 -7.97
C GLN A 309 0.67 21.34 -9.36
N GLU A 310 0.29 22.49 -9.90
CA GLU A 310 0.76 22.97 -11.21
C GLU A 310 2.23 23.37 -11.17
N ASN A 311 2.65 24.01 -10.08
CA ASN A 311 4.06 24.33 -9.85
C ASN A 311 4.92 23.05 -9.70
N TYR A 312 4.39 22.02 -9.03
CA TYR A 312 5.06 20.72 -8.91
C TYR A 312 5.18 20.01 -10.27
N LYS A 313 4.11 20.03 -11.08
CA LYS A 313 4.13 19.44 -12.43
C LYS A 313 5.10 20.17 -13.35
N GLN A 314 5.09 21.51 -13.35
CA GLN A 314 6.04 22.32 -14.12
C GLN A 314 7.49 22.09 -13.67
N HIS A 315 7.71 21.86 -12.38
CA HIS A 315 9.03 21.51 -11.86
C HIS A 315 9.50 20.14 -12.34
N LEU A 316 8.64 19.12 -12.32
CA LEU A 316 8.95 17.79 -12.87
C LEU A 316 9.24 17.89 -14.38
N ASP A 317 8.40 18.58 -15.13
CA ASP A 317 8.59 18.77 -16.57
C ASP A 317 9.92 19.51 -16.86
N SER A 318 10.24 20.54 -16.06
CA SER A 318 11.53 21.26 -16.15
C SER A 318 12.72 20.37 -15.77
N LEU A 319 12.60 19.51 -14.76
CA LEU A 319 13.66 18.56 -14.39
C LEU A 319 13.88 17.55 -15.52
N PHE A 320 12.80 17.00 -16.09
CA PHE A 320 12.89 16.07 -17.21
C PHE A 320 13.51 16.73 -18.45
N GLU A 321 13.13 17.96 -18.79
CA GLU A 321 13.75 18.69 -19.90
C GLU A 321 15.22 19.08 -19.64
N THR A 322 15.58 19.34 -18.38
CA THR A 322 16.98 19.55 -17.97
C THR A 322 17.78 18.25 -18.07
N THR A 323 17.16 17.09 -17.82
CA THR A 323 17.82 15.79 -17.97
C THR A 323 18.01 15.33 -19.41
N LYS A 324 17.21 15.85 -20.36
CA LYS A 324 17.33 15.52 -21.79
C LYS A 324 18.46 16.29 -22.50
N ASN A 325 18.83 17.46 -21.99
CA ASN A 325 19.92 18.25 -22.54
C ASN A 325 21.18 17.99 -21.70
N GLN A 326 22.26 17.47 -22.30
CA GLN A 326 23.57 17.26 -21.65
C GLN A 326 24.28 18.59 -21.27
N ARG A 327 23.60 19.51 -20.59
CA ARG A 327 24.17 20.72 -20.01
C ARG A 327 23.66 20.87 -18.58
N PHE A 328 24.61 20.75 -17.66
CA PHE A 328 24.50 20.79 -16.21
C PHE A 328 23.48 21.80 -15.66
N PHE A 329 22.85 21.44 -14.54
CA PHE A 329 22.01 22.29 -13.69
C PHE A 329 22.67 23.66 -13.42
N THR A 330 22.33 24.68 -14.22
CA THR A 330 22.94 26.02 -14.16
C THR A 330 22.18 26.99 -13.25
N THR A 331 21.14 26.56 -12.54
CA THR A 331 20.45 27.41 -11.56
C THR A 331 21.18 27.32 -10.21
N PRO A 332 21.74 28.43 -9.69
CA PRO A 332 22.32 28.45 -8.35
C PRO A 332 21.18 28.51 -7.33
N VAL A 333 20.61 27.35 -6.98
CA VAL A 333 19.73 27.26 -5.80
C VAL A 333 20.63 27.32 -4.56
N GLN A 334 20.40 28.33 -3.72
CA GLN A 334 21.26 28.75 -2.59
C GLN A 334 21.38 27.73 -1.43
N SER A 335 21.00 26.47 -1.62
CA SER A 335 21.00 25.45 -0.56
C SER A 335 21.03 24.02 -1.11
N LYS A 336 22.07 23.65 -1.85
CA LYS A 336 22.21 22.26 -2.36
C LYS A 336 22.32 21.26 -1.21
N ILE A 337 21.47 20.21 -1.21
CA ILE A 337 21.63 19.05 -0.31
C ILE A 337 22.83 18.25 -0.82
N ASP A 338 23.69 17.84 0.10
CA ASP A 338 24.81 16.95 -0.17
C ASP A 338 24.28 15.55 -0.54
N VAL A 339 24.75 15.00 -1.66
CA VAL A 339 24.32 13.71 -2.20
C VAL A 339 24.62 12.54 -1.24
N HIS A 340 25.58 12.70 -0.32
CA HIS A 340 25.92 11.69 0.68
C HIS A 340 25.14 11.84 1.99
N ALA A 341 24.31 12.88 2.13
CA ALA A 341 23.55 13.18 3.34
C ALA A 341 22.04 13.33 3.09
N ILE A 342 21.54 12.78 1.97
CA ILE A 342 20.12 12.85 1.56
C ILE A 342 19.20 12.31 2.65
N ASP A 343 19.53 11.15 3.23
CA ASP A 343 18.72 10.50 4.29
C ASP A 343 18.58 11.32 5.57
N ASN A 344 19.49 12.27 5.79
CA ASN A 344 19.52 13.13 6.97
C ASN A 344 19.11 14.58 6.65
N ALA A 345 18.73 14.87 5.41
CA ALA A 345 18.37 16.22 5.00
C ALA A 345 17.10 16.70 5.72
N ARG A 346 17.08 17.97 6.11
CA ARG A 346 15.92 18.61 6.76
C ARG A 346 15.57 19.90 6.04
N ALA A 347 14.28 20.25 6.08
CA ALA A 347 13.80 21.54 5.63
C ALA A 347 14.45 22.66 6.45
N LEU A 348 14.84 23.75 5.79
CA LEU A 348 15.28 24.95 6.49
C LEU A 348 14.09 25.61 7.21
N ALA A 349 14.35 26.37 8.28
CA ALA A 349 13.30 26.93 9.14
C ALA A 349 12.28 27.84 8.41
N THR A 350 12.64 28.39 7.25
CA THR A 350 11.79 29.25 6.41
C THR A 350 11.47 28.63 5.05
N GLU A 351 11.77 27.35 4.88
CA GLU A 351 11.57 26.63 3.63
C GLU A 351 10.17 26.01 3.59
N SER A 352 9.47 26.15 2.46
CA SER A 352 8.21 25.45 2.24
C SER A 352 8.45 23.97 1.96
N ASP A 353 7.50 23.10 2.33
CA ASP A 353 7.58 21.66 2.05
C ASP A 353 7.84 21.36 0.56
N GLN A 354 7.28 22.19 -0.33
CA GLN A 354 7.52 22.12 -1.77
C GLN A 354 8.96 22.43 -2.16
N SER A 355 9.56 23.47 -1.56
CA SER A 355 10.96 23.81 -1.79
C SER A 355 11.89 22.71 -1.25
N PHE A 356 11.57 22.16 -0.08
CA PHE A 356 12.37 21.08 0.50
C PHE A 356 12.31 19.82 -0.37
N ALA A 357 11.11 19.39 -0.79
CA ALA A 357 10.93 18.25 -1.68
C ALA A 357 11.66 18.43 -3.03
N THR A 358 11.66 19.65 -3.55
CA THR A 358 12.38 20.02 -4.78
C THR A 358 13.89 19.83 -4.62
N ARG A 359 14.48 20.32 -3.52
CA ARG A 359 15.93 20.15 -3.26
C ARG A 359 16.31 18.70 -3.02
N LEU A 360 15.43 17.92 -2.37
CA LEU A 360 15.64 16.50 -2.09
C LEU A 360 15.66 15.71 -3.40
N GLN A 361 14.69 15.93 -4.28
CA GLN A 361 14.64 15.31 -5.62
C GLN A 361 15.83 15.70 -6.49
N GLU A 362 16.27 16.97 -6.45
CA GLU A 362 17.47 17.41 -7.15
C GLU A 362 18.74 16.72 -6.63
N ALA A 363 18.83 16.45 -5.32
CA ALA A 363 19.98 15.75 -4.74
C ALA A 363 19.98 14.25 -5.06
N GLU A 364 18.82 13.61 -5.05
CA GLU A 364 18.66 12.21 -5.49
C GLU A 364 19.06 12.04 -6.96
N LEU A 365 18.63 12.96 -7.84
CA LEU A 365 19.04 12.94 -9.25
C LEU A 365 20.54 13.15 -9.42
N ARG A 366 21.16 14.00 -8.61
CA ARG A 366 22.62 14.19 -8.62
C ARG A 366 23.38 12.98 -8.12
N LEU A 367 22.86 12.24 -7.14
CA LEU A 367 23.45 10.97 -6.67
C LEU A 367 23.43 9.90 -7.77
N ILE A 368 22.36 9.84 -8.56
CA ILE A 368 22.22 8.89 -9.67
C ILE A 368 23.26 9.15 -10.79
N TRP A 369 23.73 10.38 -10.94
CA TRP A 369 24.69 10.77 -11.99
C TRP A 369 26.13 10.90 -11.52
N ALA A 370 26.37 10.88 -10.20
CA ALA A 370 27.71 10.89 -9.61
C ALA A 370 28.31 9.48 -9.44
N ASN A 371 27.46 8.45 -9.53
CA ASN A 371 27.83 7.03 -9.64
C ASN A 371 27.66 6.56 -11.09
#